data_AF-Q2LDM8-F1
#
_entry.id   AF-Q2LDM8-F1
#
_cell.length_a   1.000
_cell.length_b   1.000
_cell.length_c   1.000
_cell.angle_alpha   90.00
_cell.angle_beta   90.00
_cell.angle_gamma   90.00
#
_symmetry.space_group_name_H-M   'P 1'
#
loop_
_entity.id
_entity.type
_entity.pdbx_description
1 polymer ?
#
loop_
_entity_poly.entity_id
_entity_poly.type
_entity_poly.pdbx_seq_one_letter_code
_entity_poly.pdbx_strand_id
1 'polypeptide(L)' 'AGLHFFNPVPLMKLVEVIKTPMTSQKTFESLVDFSKALGKHPVSCKDTPGFIVNRLLVPYLIEAI' A
#
# COMPACT_ATOMS: atom_id res chain seq x y z
N ALA A 1 -0.07 4.92 -10.55
CA ALA A 1 0.01 3.71 -9.72
C ALA A 1 1.15 3.86 -8.73
N GLY A 2 1.10 3.18 -7.58
CA GLY A 2 2.19 3.20 -6.61
C GLY A 2 2.32 1.89 -5.84
N LEU A 3 3.49 1.67 -5.25
CA LEU A 3 3.78 0.59 -4.32
C LEU A 3 4.35 1.20 -3.05
N HIS A 4 3.63 1.09 -1.94
CA HIS A 4 4.09 1.56 -0.64
C HIS A 4 4.46 0.35 0.23
N PHE A 5 5.77 0.18 0.41
CA PHE A 5 6.36 -0.85 1.27
C PHE A 5 6.51 -0.32 2.70
N PHE A 6 6.52 -1.24 3.66
CA PHE A 6 6.71 -0.92 5.07
C PHE A 6 8.13 -1.27 5.51
N ASN A 7 8.74 -0.41 6.32
CA ASN A 7 10.10 -0.59 6.82
C ASN A 7 10.10 -1.51 8.08
N PRO A 8 11.04 -2.46 8.22
CA PRO A 8 12.06 -2.88 7.25
C PRO A 8 11.50 -3.70 6.08
N VAL A 9 11.80 -3.27 4.85
CA VAL A 9 11.20 -3.83 3.63
C VAL A 9 11.38 -5.35 3.49
N PRO A 10 12.54 -5.97 3.82
CA PRO A 10 12.68 -7.42 3.72
C PRO A 10 11.77 -8.19 4.69
N LEU A 11 11.51 -7.64 5.88
CA LEU A 11 10.78 -8.31 6.96
C LEU A 11 9.27 -8.10 6.89
N MET A 12 8.83 -6.90 6.49
CA MET A 12 7.42 -6.57 6.45
C MET A 12 6.74 -7.24 5.25
N LYS A 13 5.57 -7.85 5.49
CA LYS A 13 4.82 -8.58 4.46
C LYS A 13 3.88 -7.68 3.67
N LEU A 14 3.36 -6.62 4.28
CA LEU A 14 2.34 -5.77 3.66
C LEU A 14 2.94 -4.87 2.56
N VAL A 15 2.19 -4.67 1.48
CA VAL A 15 2.43 -3.64 0.48
C VAL A 15 1.09 -3.01 0.10
N GLU A 16 0.98 -1.70 0.15
CA GLU A 16 -0.18 -0.99 -0.38
C GLU A 16 0.04 -0.72 -1.88
N VAL A 17 -0.87 -1.20 -2.73
CA VAL A 17 -0.88 -1.00 -4.18
C VAL A 17 -1.87 0.12 -4.51
N ILE A 18 -1.34 1.28 -4.88
CA ILE A 18 -2.12 2.51 -5.08
C ILE A 18 -2.69 2.53 -6.51
N LYS A 19 -4.02 2.54 -6.64
CA LYS A 19 -4.73 2.76 -7.91
C LYS A 19 -5.23 4.20 -8.02
N THR A 20 -4.73 4.93 -9.02
CA THR A 20 -5.24 6.25 -9.41
C THR A 20 -6.24 6.12 -10.57
N PRO A 21 -7.08 7.15 -10.86
CA PRO A 21 -7.98 7.12 -12.02
C PRO A 21 -7.28 6.89 -13.36
N MET A 22 -6.03 7.35 -13.49
CA MET A 22 -5.20 7.17 -14.69
C MET A 22 -4.48 5.80 -14.73
N THR A 23 -4.57 5.00 -13.66
CA THR A 23 -3.90 3.69 -13.59
C THR A 23 -4.74 2.65 -14.31
N SER A 24 -4.21 2.10 -15.40
CA SER A 24 -4.86 1.02 -16.14
C SER A 24 -5.02 -0.24 -15.27
N GLN A 25 -6.05 -1.03 -15.56
CA GLN A 25 -6.29 -2.29 -14.85
C GLN A 25 -5.11 -3.26 -15.00
N LYS A 26 -4.54 -3.35 -16.21
CA LYS A 26 -3.35 -4.16 -16.50
C LYS A 26 -2.16 -3.75 -15.63
N THR A 27 -1.87 -2.45 -15.52
CA THR A 27 -0.78 -1.95 -14.66
C THR A 27 -1.02 -2.31 -13.20
N PHE A 28 -2.26 -2.15 -12.71
CA PHE A 28 -2.60 -2.49 -11.34
C PHE A 28 -2.38 -3.98 -11.03
N GLU A 29 -2.86 -4.87 -11.91
CA GLU A 29 -2.68 -6.32 -11.78
C GLU A 29 -1.20 -6.72 -11.83
N SER A 30 -0.42 -6.16 -12.75
CA SER A 30 1.03 -6.40 -12.81
C SER A 30 1.75 -6.02 -11.51
N LEU A 31 1.34 -4.93 -10.84
CA LEU A 31 1.93 -4.51 -9.57
C LEU A 31 1.52 -5.42 -8.41
N VAL A 32 0.27 -5.89 -8.40
CA VAL A 32 -0.22 -6.88 -7.43
C VAL A 32 0.57 -8.18 -7.56
N ASP A 33 0.73 -8.69 -8.79
CA ASP A 33 1.42 -9.95 -9.03
C ASP A 33 2.93 -9.84 -8.76
N PHE A 34 3.54 -8.71 -9.11
CA PHE A 34 4.92 -8.41 -8.71
C PHE A 34 5.09 -8.45 -7.19
N SER A 35 4.18 -7.84 -6.44
CA SER A 35 4.24 -7.85 -4.97
C SER A 35 4.12 -9.27 -4.41
N LYS A 36 3.22 -10.10 -4.96
CA LYS A 36 3.10 -11.51 -4.57
C LYS A 36 4.37 -12.31 -4.90
N ALA A 37 4.98 -12.08 -6.06
CA ALA A 37 6.22 -12.75 -6.47
C ALA A 37 7.40 -12.43 -5.51
N LEU A 38 7.39 -11.26 -4.88
CA LEU A 38 8.33 -10.88 -3.82
C LEU A 38 7.99 -11.50 -2.44
N GLY A 39 6.99 -12.38 -2.36
CA GLY A 39 6.51 -12.95 -1.10
C GLY A 39 5.75 -11.96 -0.22
N LYS A 40 5.26 -10.85 -0.79
CA LYS A 40 4.49 -9.82 -0.09
C LYS A 40 2.98 -10.07 -0.20
N HIS A 41 2.24 -9.41 0.66
CA HIS A 41 0.78 -9.40 0.72
C HIS A 41 0.30 -8.03 0.22
N PRO A 42 -0.03 -7.88 -1.08
CA PRO A 42 -0.54 -6.64 -1.61
C PRO A 42 -1.98 -6.37 -1.16
N VAL A 43 -2.27 -5.11 -0.84
CA VAL A 43 -3.64 -4.62 -0.61
C VAL A 43 -3.94 -3.47 -1.57
N SER A 44 -5.14 -3.45 -2.14
CA SER A 44 -5.58 -2.35 -3.01
C SER A 44 -5.91 -1.12 -2.18
N CYS A 45 -5.38 0.04 -2.54
CA CYS A 45 -5.80 1.30 -1.93
C CYS A 45 -6.00 2.42 -2.95
N LYS A 46 -6.88 3.37 -2.58
CA LYS A 46 -7.05 4.62 -3.32
C LYS A 46 -5.92 5.57 -2.99
N ASP A 47 -5.63 6.46 -3.93
CA ASP A 47 -4.72 7.58 -3.71
C ASP A 47 -5.39 8.64 -2.82
N THR A 48 -5.20 8.48 -1.51
CA THR A 48 -5.67 9.44 -0.50
C THR A 48 -4.55 9.66 0.53
N PRO A 49 -4.52 10.82 1.21
CA PRO A 49 -3.47 11.11 2.19
C PRO A 49 -3.34 10.00 3.23
N GLY A 50 -2.13 9.44 3.35
CA GLY A 50 -1.82 8.34 4.28
C GLY A 50 -2.30 6.96 3.85
N PHE A 51 -2.83 6.80 2.64
CA PHE A 51 -3.34 5.53 2.10
C PHE A 51 -4.32 4.84 3.05
N ILE A 52 -4.02 3.61 3.51
CA ILE A 52 -4.82 2.92 4.53
C ILE A 52 -4.13 3.03 5.88
N VAL A 53 -2.90 2.49 6.00
CA VAL A 53 -2.27 2.30 7.30
C VAL A 53 -1.92 3.62 7.97
N ASN A 54 -1.25 4.54 7.27
CA ASN A 54 -0.85 5.81 7.89
C ASN A 54 -2.06 6.70 8.18
N ARG A 55 -3.12 6.59 7.36
CA ARG A 55 -4.38 7.30 7.59
C ARG A 55 -5.08 6.88 8.88
N LEU A 56 -4.99 5.60 9.24
CA LEU A 56 -5.54 5.09 10.50
C LEU A 56 -4.58 5.32 11.68
N LEU A 57 -3.27 5.18 11.44
CA LEU A 57 -2.25 5.27 12.48
C LEU A 57 -2.15 6.67 13.08
N VAL A 58 -2.16 7.73 12.26
CA VAL A 58 -1.92 9.09 12.75
C VAL A 58 -3.00 9.53 13.75
N PRO A 59 -4.32 9.44 13.46
CA PRO A 59 -5.35 9.76 14.45
C PRO A 59 -5.25 8.90 15.72
N TYR A 60 -5.00 7.58 15.57
CA TYR A 60 -4.82 6.68 16.71
C TYR A 60 -3.70 7.13 17.66
N LEU A 61 -2.58 7.61 17.11
CA LEU A 61 -1.47 8.13 17.92
C LEU A 61 -1.82 9.47 18.58
N ILE A 62 -2.56 10.33 17.88
CA ILE A 62 -2.95 11.66 18.41
C ILE A 62 -3.97 11.53 19.54
N GLU A 63 -4.84 10.53 19.52
CA GLU A 63 -5.79 10.27 20.62
C GLU A 63 -5.10 9.87 21.95
N ALA A 64 -3.83 9.45 21.90
CA ALA A 64 -3.08 9.05 23.09
C ALA A 64 -2.39 10.22 23.82
N ILE A 65 -2.44 11.44 23.26
CA ILE A 65 -1.81 12.66 23.80
C ILE A 65 -2.90 13.54 24.44
#